data_AF-A0A2K5URX4-F1
#
_entry.id   AF-A0A2K5URX4-F1
#
_cell.length_a   1.000
_cell.length_b   1.000
_cell.length_c   1.000
_cell.angle_alpha   90.00
_cell.angle_beta   90.00
_cell.angle_gamma   90.00
#
_symmetry.space_group_name_H-M   'P 1'
#
loop_
_entity.id
_entity.type
_entity.pdbx_description
1 polymer ?
#
loop_
_entity_poly.entity_id
_entity_poly.type
_entity_poly.pdbx_seq_one_letter_code
_entity_poly.pdbx_strand_id
1 'polypeptide(L)'
;MEAAENNHLEAVKYLIKAGALVDPKDAEGSTCLHLAAKKGHYEVVQYLLSNGQMDVNCQDDGGWTPMIWATEYKHVDLVKLLLSKGSDINIRDNTAPEAINGKSSHK
;
A
#
# COMPACT_ATOMS: atom_id res chain seq x y z
N MET A 1 -3.43 -9.21 9.21
CA MET A 1 -2.56 -8.01 9.21
C MET A 1 -1.23 -8.31 9.90
N GLU A 2 -1.25 -8.80 11.14
CA GLU A 2 -0.04 -9.17 11.90
C GLU A 2 0.97 -10.07 11.16
N ALA A 3 0.49 -11.10 10.46
CA ALA A 3 1.36 -11.98 9.66
C ALA A 3 2.09 -11.23 8.54
N ALA A 4 1.44 -10.24 7.92
CA ALA A 4 2.05 -9.43 6.87
C ALA A 4 3.06 -8.43 7.46
N GLU A 5 2.74 -7.82 8.60
CA GLU A 5 3.62 -6.89 9.31
C GLU A 5 4.92 -7.54 9.83
N ASN A 6 4.86 -8.82 10.20
CA ASN A 6 5.98 -9.58 10.76
C ASN A 6 6.71 -10.48 9.72
N ASN A 7 6.49 -10.27 8.42
CA ASN A 7 7.12 -11.06 7.34
C ASN A 7 6.83 -12.58 7.37
N HIS A 8 5.67 -13.00 7.88
CA HIS A 8 5.28 -14.40 7.92
C HIS A 8 4.60 -14.84 6.62
N LEU A 9 5.36 -14.93 5.52
CA LEU A 9 4.84 -15.21 4.18
C LEU A 9 3.95 -16.46 4.11
N GLU A 10 4.36 -17.57 4.72
CA GLU A 10 3.58 -18.82 4.69
C GLU A 10 2.27 -18.71 5.47
N ALA A 11 2.25 -17.94 6.57
CA ALA A 11 1.02 -17.64 7.29
C ALA A 11 0.09 -16.75 6.44
N VAL A 12 0.63 -15.74 5.75
CA VAL A 12 -0.15 -14.91 4.81
C VAL A 12 -0.79 -15.77 3.71
N LYS A 13 0.00 -16.65 3.06
CA LYS A 13 -0.48 -17.59 2.05
C LYS A 13 -1.58 -18.50 2.58
N TYR A 14 -1.39 -19.07 3.77
CA TYR A 14 -2.36 -19.96 4.39
C TYR A 14 -3.67 -19.23 4.70
N LEU A 15 -3.60 -18.05 5.33
CA LEU A 15 -4.77 -17.27 5.70
C LEU A 15 -5.60 -16.85 4.48
N ILE A 16 -4.94 -16.39 3.41
CA ILE A 16 -5.64 -16.03 2.16
C ILE A 16 -6.32 -17.25 1.54
N LYS A 17 -5.63 -18.41 1.49
CA LYS A 17 -6.23 -19.67 1.01
C LYS A 17 -7.40 -20.14 1.88
N ALA A 18 -7.37 -19.85 3.18
CA ALA A 18 -8.44 -20.16 4.13
C ALA A 18 -9.63 -19.17 4.05
N GLY A 19 -9.60 -18.19 3.15
CA GLY A 19 -10.68 -17.23 2.96
C GLY A 19 -10.64 -16.03 3.92
N ALA A 20 -9.49 -15.73 4.53
CA ALA A 20 -9.33 -14.51 5.29
C ALA A 20 -9.59 -13.28 4.40
N LEU A 21 -10.20 -12.25 4.99
CA LEU A 21 -10.36 -10.96 4.32
C LEU A 21 -8.98 -10.40 3.96
N VAL A 22 -8.88 -9.92 2.73
CA VAL A 22 -7.61 -9.54 2.07
C VAL A 22 -7.28 -8.06 2.24
N ASP A 23 -8.29 -7.23 2.48
CA ASP A 23 -8.23 -5.79 2.60
C ASP A 23 -8.79 -5.20 3.92
N PRO A 24 -8.81 -5.92 5.07
CA PRO A 24 -9.23 -5.29 6.31
C PRO A 24 -8.31 -4.10 6.62
N LYS A 25 -8.93 -3.02 7.08
CA LYS A 25 -8.25 -1.82 7.54
C LYS A 25 -8.15 -1.83 9.06
N ASP A 26 -7.01 -1.38 9.58
CA ASP A 26 -6.86 -1.08 11.00
C ASP A 26 -7.46 0.29 11.36
N ALA A 27 -7.22 0.76 12.60
CA ALA A 27 -7.74 2.03 13.10
C ALA A 27 -7.16 3.27 12.41
N GLU A 28 -6.07 3.13 11.64
CA GLU A 28 -5.45 4.19 10.85
C GLU A 28 -5.81 4.07 9.36
N GLY A 29 -6.74 3.18 9.01
CA GLY A 29 -7.10 2.90 7.61
C GLY A 29 -6.08 2.03 6.87
N SER A 30 -5.03 1.56 7.55
CA SER A 30 -3.95 0.79 6.96
C SER A 30 -4.36 -0.66 6.68
N THR A 31 -4.05 -1.13 5.48
CA THR A 31 -4.22 -2.53 5.07
C THR A 31 -2.95 -3.34 5.35
N CYS A 32 -3.02 -4.67 5.24
CA CYS A 32 -1.82 -5.52 5.30
C CYS A 32 -0.73 -5.14 4.28
N LEU A 33 -1.11 -4.62 3.10
CA LEU A 33 -0.18 -4.08 2.10
C LEU A 33 0.59 -2.84 2.59
N HIS A 34 -0.07 -1.90 3.28
CA HIS A 34 0.58 -0.73 3.89
C HIS A 34 1.61 -1.17 4.93
N LEU A 35 1.22 -2.06 5.85
CA LEU A 35 2.09 -2.55 6.93
C LEU A 35 3.31 -3.30 6.39
N ALA A 36 3.10 -4.21 5.41
CA ALA A 36 4.20 -4.91 4.76
C ALA A 36 5.12 -3.95 3.99
N ALA A 37 4.56 -2.92 3.36
CA ALA A 37 5.34 -1.95 2.60
C ALA A 37 6.18 -1.02 3.48
N LYS A 38 5.62 -0.51 4.57
CA LYS A 38 6.32 0.26 5.61
C LYS A 38 7.54 -0.49 6.15
N LYS A 39 7.41 -1.81 6.33
CA LYS A 39 8.47 -2.67 6.86
C LYS A 39 9.44 -3.23 5.79
N GLY A 40 9.13 -3.06 4.50
CA GLY A 40 9.99 -3.51 3.41
C GLY A 40 9.89 -4.99 3.06
N HIS A 41 8.80 -5.66 3.43
CA HIS A 41 8.64 -7.11 3.26
C HIS A 41 8.28 -7.47 1.82
N TYR A 42 9.31 -7.53 0.97
CA TYR A 42 9.19 -7.66 -0.49
C TYR A 42 8.34 -8.86 -0.92
N GLU A 43 8.61 -10.06 -0.42
CA GLU A 43 7.94 -11.28 -0.84
C GLU A 43 6.47 -11.31 -0.41
N VAL A 44 6.16 -10.72 0.75
CA VAL A 44 4.79 -10.55 1.22
C VAL A 44 4.04 -9.60 0.29
N VAL A 45 4.60 -8.43 -0.01
CA VAL A 45 3.97 -7.47 -0.92
C VAL A 45 3.79 -8.07 -2.32
N GLN A 46 4.82 -8.75 -2.84
CA GLN A 46 4.75 -9.40 -4.14
C GLN A 46 3.62 -10.43 -4.20
N TYR A 47 3.47 -11.24 -3.14
CA TYR A 47 2.42 -12.24 -3.06
C TYR A 47 1.02 -11.60 -3.00
N LEU A 48 0.83 -10.61 -2.11
CA LEU A 48 -0.44 -9.90 -1.94
C LEU A 48 -0.92 -9.29 -3.26
N LEU A 49 -0.03 -8.65 -4.02
CA LEU A 49 -0.34 -8.03 -5.30
C LEU A 49 -0.52 -9.03 -6.45
N SER A 50 0.16 -10.17 -6.41
CA SER A 50 0.07 -11.17 -7.49
C SER A 50 -1.20 -12.03 -7.41
N ASN A 51 -1.84 -12.11 -6.24
CA ASN A 51 -3.16 -12.72 -6.11
C ASN A 51 -4.30 -11.80 -6.59
N GLY A 52 -4.03 -10.56 -6.99
CA GLY A 52 -5.02 -9.64 -7.56
C GLY A 52 -6.12 -9.19 -6.60
N GLN A 53 -5.94 -9.45 -5.30
CA GLN A 53 -6.95 -9.23 -4.27
C GLN A 53 -6.85 -7.87 -3.59
N MET A 54 -5.75 -7.14 -3.84
CA MET A 54 -5.49 -5.85 -3.21
C MET A 54 -5.25 -4.78 -4.27
N ASP A 55 -5.85 -3.62 -4.04
CA ASP A 55 -5.50 -2.41 -4.79
C ASP A 55 -4.11 -1.93 -4.36
N VAL A 56 -3.20 -1.81 -5.33
CA VAL A 56 -1.83 -1.32 -5.13
C VAL A 56 -1.79 0.16 -4.73
N ASN A 57 -2.86 0.91 -5.04
CA ASN A 57 -3.02 2.34 -4.80
C ASN A 57 -3.96 2.63 -3.63
N CYS A 58 -4.26 1.62 -2.79
CA CYS A 58 -5.07 1.83 -1.61
C CYS A 58 -4.47 2.92 -0.72
N GLN A 59 -5.34 3.72 -0.12
CA GLN A 59 -4.94 4.80 0.79
C GLN A 59 -5.40 4.49 2.21
N ASP A 60 -4.52 4.74 3.16
CA ASP A 60 -4.85 4.84 4.59
C ASP A 60 -5.55 6.18 4.90
N ASP A 61 -5.90 6.40 6.17
CA ASP A 61 -6.65 7.61 6.56
C ASP A 61 -5.82 8.89 6.42
N GLY A 62 -4.49 8.77 6.36
CA GLY A 62 -3.56 9.84 6.03
C GLY A 62 -3.42 10.12 4.53
N GLY A 63 -4.07 9.32 3.68
CA GLY A 63 -3.92 9.38 2.23
C GLY A 63 -2.63 8.71 1.74
N TRP A 64 -1.88 8.03 2.60
CA TRP A 64 -0.62 7.38 2.22
C TRP A 64 -0.92 6.08 1.50
N THR A 65 -0.21 5.84 0.40
CA THR A 65 -0.24 4.58 -0.33
C THR A 65 0.87 3.65 0.15
N PRO A 66 0.81 2.34 -0.16
CA PRO A 66 1.93 1.44 0.06
C PRO A 66 3.25 1.95 -0.54
N MET A 67 3.19 2.66 -1.67
CA MET A 67 4.37 3.27 -2.30
C MET A 67 4.94 4.43 -1.47
N ILE A 68 4.09 5.30 -0.92
CA ILE A 68 4.53 6.41 -0.06
C ILE A 68 5.24 5.82 1.17
N TRP A 69 4.65 4.81 1.83
CA TRP A 69 5.29 4.11 2.94
C TRP A 69 6.64 3.48 2.54
N ALA A 70 6.71 2.75 1.42
CA ALA A 70 7.96 2.13 0.97
C ALA A 70 9.04 3.17 0.66
N THR A 71 8.65 4.33 0.10
CA THR A 71 9.55 5.43 -0.25
C THR A 71 10.08 6.13 0.99
N GLU A 72 9.21 6.50 1.93
CA GLU A 72 9.59 7.17 3.19
C GLU A 72 10.59 6.32 3.99
N TYR A 73 10.37 5.01 4.02
CA TYR A 73 11.24 4.06 4.72
C TYR A 73 12.39 3.50 3.86
N LYS A 74 12.60 4.06 2.66
CA LYS A 74 13.76 3.80 1.77
C LYS A 74 13.89 2.37 1.26
N HIS A 75 12.78 1.66 1.08
CA HIS A 75 12.74 0.30 0.54
C HIS A 75 12.80 0.30 -0.99
N VAL A 76 13.96 0.62 -1.56
CA VAL A 76 14.14 0.89 -3.01
C VAL A 76 13.65 -0.25 -3.91
N ASP A 77 13.97 -1.51 -3.58
CA ASP A 77 13.55 -2.65 -4.41
C ASP A 77 12.05 -2.90 -4.33
N LEU A 78 11.45 -2.61 -3.17
CA LEU A 78 10.00 -2.65 -3.01
C LEU A 78 9.31 -1.55 -3.81
N VAL A 79 9.86 -0.33 -3.86
CA VAL A 79 9.33 0.75 -4.70
C VAL A 79 9.33 0.34 -6.18
N LYS A 80 10.42 -0.28 -6.67
CA LYS A 80 10.47 -0.82 -8.03
C LYS A 80 9.40 -1.89 -8.28
N LEU A 81 9.18 -2.79 -7.31
CA LEU A 81 8.11 -3.78 -7.40
C LEU A 81 6.74 -3.11 -7.49
N LEU A 82 6.44 -2.14 -6.63
CA LEU A 82 5.17 -1.42 -6.64
C LEU A 82 4.93 -0.70 -7.97
N LEU A 83 5.95 -0.03 -8.52
CA LEU A 83 5.88 0.54 -9.87
C LEU A 83 5.57 -0.52 -10.93
N SER A 84 6.23 -1.69 -10.87
CA SER A 84 5.98 -2.80 -11.80
C SER A 84 4.55 -3.36 -11.71
N LYS A 85 3.88 -3.14 -10.57
CA LYS A 85 2.51 -3.59 -10.29
C LYS A 85 1.45 -2.52 -10.58
N GLY A 86 1.84 -1.39 -11.21
CA GLY A 86 0.91 -0.35 -11.67
C GLY A 86 0.58 0.71 -10.62
N SER A 87 1.44 0.88 -9.62
CA SER A 87 1.25 1.89 -8.59
C SER A 87 1.46 3.31 -9.14
N ASP A 88 0.56 4.23 -8.82
CA ASP A 88 0.53 5.60 -9.35
C ASP A 88 1.36 6.55 -8.48
N ILE A 89 2.40 7.11 -9.08
CA ILE A 89 3.32 8.07 -8.43
C ILE A 89 2.70 9.43 -8.15
N ASN A 90 1.54 9.73 -8.75
CA ASN A 90 0.90 11.04 -8.62
C ASN A 90 -0.05 11.12 -7.42
N ILE A 91 -0.34 9.99 -6.77
CA ILE A 91 -1.16 9.98 -5.55
C ILE A 91 -0.37 10.65 -4.44
N ARG A 92 -1.00 11.63 -3.81
CA ARG A 92 -0.43 12.41 -2.72
C ARG A 92 -1.16 12.07 -1.43
N ASP A 93 -0.43 12.23 -0.34
CA ASP A 93 -1.03 12.18 0.98
C ASP A 93 -1.89 13.41 1.26
N ASN A 94 -2.61 13.35 2.38
CA ASN A 94 -3.47 14.45 2.82
C ASN A 94 -2.68 15.64 3.40
N THR A 95 -1.33 15.59 3.41
CA THR A 95 -0.47 16.67 3.91
C THR A 95 0.00 17.62 2.81
N ALA A 96 -0.20 17.26 1.54
CA ALA A 96 -0.09 18.22 0.45
C ALA A 96 -1.05 19.39 0.75
N PRO A 97 -0.56 20.64 0.93
CA PRO A 97 -1.41 21.76 1.28
C PRO A 97 -2.51 21.85 0.24
N GLU A 98 -3.74 21.97 0.76
CA GLU A 98 -5.01 22.14 0.07
C GLU A 98 -4.84 22.56 -1.38
N ALA A 99 -5.53 21.86 -2.28
CA ALA A 99 -5.93 22.31 -3.59
C ALA A 99 -5.90 23.85 -3.71
N ILE A 100 -4.74 24.41 -4.11
CA ILE A 100 -4.68 25.78 -4.56
C ILE A 100 -5.36 25.79 -5.92
N ASN A 101 -6.66 26.03 -5.85
CA ASN A 101 -7.54 26.45 -6.93
C ASN A 101 -8.10 25.36 -7.86
N GLY A 102 -9.17 24.71 -7.39
CA GLY A 102 -10.31 24.56 -8.28
C GLY A 102 -10.80 25.94 -8.71
N LYS A 103 -10.67 26.23 -10.02
CA LYS A 103 -11.10 27.42 -10.81
C LYS A 103 -9.96 28.29 -11.32
N SER A 104 -9.33 27.84 -12.40
CA SER A 104 -8.98 28.74 -13.51
C SER A 104 -9.81 28.36 -14.74
N SER A 105 -11.11 28.64 -14.67
CA SER A 105 -11.78 29.19 -15.86
C SER A 105 -11.17 30.58 -16.13
N HIS A 106 -11.18 31.01 -17.39
CA HIS A 106 -10.53 32.20 -17.97
C HIS A 106 -9.09 31.89 -18.44
N LYS A 107 -8.79 31.80 -19.74
CA LYS A 107 -9.42 32.38 -20.93
C LYS A 107 -9.07 31.53 -22.16
#